data_AF-A0A6J6IRN1-F1
#
_entry.id   AF-A0A6J6IRN1-F1
#
_cell.length_a   1.000
_cell.length_b   1.000
_cell.length_c   1.000
_cell.angle_alpha   90.00
_cell.angle_beta   90.00
_cell.angle_gamma   90.00
#
_symmetry.space_group_name_H-M   'P 1'
#
loop_
_entity.id
_entity.type
_entity.pdbx_description
1 polymer ?
#
loop_
_entity_poly.entity_id
_entity_poly.type
_entity_poly.pdbx_seq_one_letter_code
_entity_poly.pdbx_strand_id
1 'polypeptide(L)' 'MAVEIKRRGDIDGVEQLTRYVDLLNRDSTLAPVRGIFAAQEIKPQARVLATDRGIECVVVDYDVLRGTDDPTARLF' A
#
# COMPACT_ATOMS: atom_id res chain seq x y z
N MET A 1 -10.59 -4.99 3.20
CA MET A 1 -9.26 -4.62 2.68
C MET A 1 -8.48 -4.00 3.81
N ALA A 2 -7.19 -4.29 3.92
CA ALA A 2 -6.25 -3.66 4.84
C ALA A 2 -5.28 -2.80 4.03
N VAL A 3 -4.98 -1.58 4.52
CA VAL A 3 -4.07 -0.66 3.85
C VAL A 3 -3.01 -0.23 4.84
N GLU A 4 -1.74 -0.43 4.47
CA GLU A 4 -0.60 0.09 5.22
C GLU A 4 -0.03 1.30 4.46
N ILE A 5 0.05 2.45 5.12
CA ILE A 5 0.53 3.70 4.52
C ILE A 5 1.90 4.06 5.11
N LYS A 6 2.91 4.24 4.25
CA LYS A 6 4.25 4.70 4.65
C LYS A 6 4.64 5.95 3.86
N ARG A 7 5.54 6.77 4.40
CA ARG A 7 6.24 7.77 3.58
C ARG A 7 7.23 7.07 2.64
N ARG A 8 8.10 6.23 3.21
CA ARG A 8 9.05 5.37 2.49
C ARG A 8 8.72 3.91 2.74
N GLY A 9 8.44 3.16 1.68
CA GLY A 9 8.03 1.77 1.70
C GLY A 9 9.24 0.83 1.71
N ASP A 10 9.44 0.17 2.84
CA ASP A 10 10.50 -0.82 3.09
C ASP A 10 9.88 -2.20 3.41
N ILE A 11 10.71 -3.24 3.48
CA ILE A 11 10.32 -4.65 3.75
C ILE A 11 9.48 -4.77 5.03
N ASP A 12 9.85 -4.06 6.10
CA ASP A 12 9.15 -4.13 7.38
C ASP A 12 7.68 -3.74 7.27
N GLY A 13 7.36 -2.77 6.40
CA GLY A 13 5.97 -2.36 6.15
C GLY A 13 5.15 -3.45 5.45
N VAL A 14 5.79 -4.21 4.55
CA VAL A 14 5.15 -5.34 3.87
C VAL A 14 4.93 -6.51 4.82
N GLU A 15 5.91 -6.84 5.68
CA GLU A 15 5.77 -7.89 6.69
C GLU A 15 4.74 -7.53 7.76
N GLN A 16 4.65 -6.25 8.14
CA GLN A 16 3.58 -5.75 8.99
C GLN A 16 2.21 -6.00 8.34
N LEU A 17 2.02 -5.57 7.09
CA LEU A 17 0.74 -5.74 6.38
C LEU A 17 0.39 -7.21 6.16
N THR A 18 1.36 -8.05 5.80
CA THR A 18 1.16 -9.51 5.63
C THR A 18 0.57 -10.12 6.91
N ARG A 19 1.19 -9.84 8.06
CA ARG A 19 0.73 -10.34 9.36
C ARG A 19 -0.71 -9.92 9.67
N TYR A 20 -1.07 -8.68 9.36
CA TYR A 20 -2.43 -8.19 9.57
C TYR A 20 -3.43 -8.83 8.62
N VAL A 21 -3.10 -8.96 7.34
CA VAL A 21 -3.96 -9.63 6.34
C VAL A 21 -4.19 -11.09 6.74
N ASP A 22 -3.14 -11.81 7.14
CA ASP A 22 -3.25 -13.20 7.60
C ASP A 22 -4.12 -13.32 8.85
N LEU A 23 -3.95 -12.41 9.81
CA LEU A 23 -4.77 -12.40 11.03
C LEU A 23 -6.25 -12.13 10.71
N LEU A 24 -6.53 -11.11 9.88
CA LEU A 24 -7.90 -10.71 9.55
C LEU A 24 -8.62 -11.79 8.72
N ASN A 25 -7.91 -12.52 7.86
CA ASN A 25 -8.51 -13.61 7.09
C ASN A 25 -8.81 -14.86 7.92
N ARG A 26 -8.35 -14.97 9.18
CA ARG A 26 -8.77 -16.05 10.09
C ARG A 26 -10.20 -15.87 10.61
N ASP A 27 -10.71 -14.64 10.58
CA ASP A 27 -12.08 -14.34 10.96
C ASP A 27 -13.00 -14.41 9.73
N SER A 28 -13.92 -15.37 9.71
CA SER A 28 -14.85 -15.59 8.60
C SER A 28 -15.84 -14.45 8.40
N THR A 29 -16.03 -13.58 9.40
CA THR A 29 -16.88 -12.40 9.29
C THR A 29 -16.18 -11.23 8.58
N LEU A 30 -14.84 -11.24 8.58
CA LEU A 30 -14.01 -10.21 7.94
C LEU A 30 -13.45 -10.66 6.59
N ALA A 31 -13.24 -11.97 6.42
CA ALA A 31 -12.73 -12.54 5.18
C ALA A 31 -13.72 -12.33 4.01
N PRO A 32 -13.21 -12.10 2.78
CA PRO A 32 -11.80 -12.01 2.40
C PRO A 32 -11.19 -10.61 2.55
N VAL A 33 -10.00 -10.53 3.13
CA VAL A 33 -9.22 -9.29 3.26
C VAL A 33 -8.04 -9.32 2.30
N ARG A 34 -8.01 -8.34 1.38
CA ARG A 34 -6.85 -8.03 0.51
C ARG A 34 -5.99 -6.92 1.12
N GLY A 35 -4.68 -6.96 0.86
CA GLY A 35 -3.73 -5.94 1.30
C GLY A 35 -3.36 -4.94 0.21
N ILE A 36 -3.29 -3.65 0.55
CA ILE A 36 -2.62 -2.61 -0.25
C ILE A 36 -1.48 -2.01 0.58
N PHE A 37 -0.28 -2.00 0.00
CA PHE A 37 0.87 -1.27 0.51
C PHE A 37 1.00 0.06 -0.24
N ALA A 38 0.69 1.16 0.43
CA ALA A 38 0.69 2.50 -0.14
C ALA A 38 1.87 3.33 0.39
N ALA A 39 2.69 3.90 -0.49
CA ALA A 39 3.76 4.80 -0.06
C ALA A 39 4.14 5.86 -1.10
N GLN A 40 4.80 6.95 -0.70
CA GLN A 40 5.30 7.95 -1.66
C GLN A 40 6.45 7.39 -2.50
N GLU A 41 7.26 6.51 -1.91
CA GLU A 41 8.29 5.74 -2.59
C GLU A 41 8.27 4.31 -2.06
N ILE A 42 8.49 3.31 -2.91
CA ILE A 42 8.58 1.89 -2.50
C ILE A 42 9.90 1.34 -3.01
N LYS A 43 10.76 0.84 -2.10
CA LYS A 43 12.02 0.21 -2.48
C LYS A 43 11.78 -1.04 -3.33
N PRO A 44 12.65 -1.36 -4.32
CA PRO A 44 12.45 -2.51 -5.20
C PRO A 44 12.23 -3.84 -4.46
N GLN A 45 13.01 -4.10 -3.41
CA GLN A 45 12.86 -5.32 -2.61
C GLN A 45 11.52 -5.41 -1.88
N ALA A 46 10.99 -4.27 -1.41
CA ALA A 46 9.68 -4.22 -0.77
C ALA A 46 8.57 -4.52 -1.77
N ARG A 47 8.68 -3.98 -2.99
CA ARG A 47 7.75 -4.29 -4.08
C ARG A 47 7.78 -5.77 -4.46
N VAL A 48 8.97 -6.35 -4.58
CA VAL A 48 9.12 -7.79 -4.89
C VAL A 48 8.43 -8.64 -3.81
N LEU A 49 8.69 -8.37 -2.54
CA LEU A 49 8.08 -9.09 -1.43
C LEU A 49 6.55 -8.90 -1.40
N ALA A 50 6.06 -7.68 -1.59
CA ALA A 50 4.62 -7.42 -1.60
C ALA A 50 3.89 -8.20 -2.70
N THR A 51 4.45 -8.20 -3.92
CA THR A 51 3.92 -8.99 -5.04
C THR A 51 3.91 -10.49 -4.73
N ASP A 52 5.00 -11.02 -4.16
CA ASP A 52 5.11 -12.43 -3.76
C ASP A 52 4.03 -12.83 -2.72
N ARG A 53 3.66 -11.90 -1.84
CA ARG A 53 2.60 -12.07 -0.81
C ARG A 53 1.19 -11.74 -1.31
N GLY A 54 1.01 -11.43 -2.60
CA GLY A 54 -0.30 -11.04 -3.15
C GLY A 54 -0.83 -9.70 -2.65
N ILE A 55 0.07 -8.80 -2.22
CA ILE A 55 -0.24 -7.45 -1.76
C ILE A 55 -0.01 -6.47 -2.92
N GLU A 56 -1.01 -5.63 -3.19
CA GLU A 56 -0.90 -4.60 -4.22
C GLU A 56 -0.06 -3.41 -3.74
N CYS A 57 0.82 -2.88 -4.58
CA CYS A 57 1.63 -1.70 -4.27
C CYS A 57 1.11 -0.47 -4.98
N VAL A 58 0.76 0.57 -4.22
CA VAL A 58 0.32 1.87 -4.75
C VAL A 58 1.34 2.94 -4.38
N VAL A 59 1.82 3.67 -5.39
CA VAL A 59 2.66 4.86 -5.15
C VAL A 59 1.73 6.07 -5.04
N VAL A 60 1.86 6.82 -3.96
CA VAL A 60 0.96 7.93 -3.63
C VAL A 60 1.63 9.25 -3.94
N ASP A 61 1.00 10.06 -4.79
CA ASP A 61 1.41 11.44 -5.04
C ASP A 61 0.96 12.33 -3.87
N TYR A 62 1.92 12.70 -3.01
CA TYR A 62 1.64 13.50 -1.82
C TYR A 62 1.27 14.95 -2.16
N ASP A 63 1.78 15.47 -3.28
CA ASP A 63 1.53 16.85 -3.70
C ASP A 63 0.09 17.02 -4.19
N VAL A 64 -0.45 15.98 -4.83
CA VAL A 64 -1.87 15.88 -5.19
C VAL A 64 -2.75 15.73 -3.95
N LEU A 65 -2.36 14.90 -2.97
CA LEU A 65 -3.14 14.70 -1.74
C LEU A 65 -3.16 15.91 -0.80
N ARG A 66 -2.14 16.76 -0.84
CA ARG A 66 -2.06 17.98 -0.01
C ARG A 66 -2.91 19.13 -0.58
N GLY A 67 -3.56 18.94 -1.74
CA GLY A 67 -4.40 19.95 -2.38
C GLY A 67 -3.61 21.11 -2.98
N THR A 68 -2.30 20.92 -3.20
CA THR A 68 -1.39 21.91 -3.80
C THR A 68 -1.30 21.82 -5.32
N ASP A 69 -1.86 20.77 -5.92
CA ASP A 69 -1.90 20.58 -7.37
C ASP A 69 -3.37 20.55 -7.83
N ASP A 70 -3.78 21.51 -8.66
CA ASP A 70 -5.07 21.46 -9.34
C ASP A 70 -4.93 20.44 -10.48
N PRO A 71 -5.63 19.29 -10.46
CA PRO A 71 -5.50 18.26 -11.49
C PRO A 71 -5.82 18.77 -12.90
N THR A 72 -6.50 19.92 -13.03
CA THR A 72 -6.81 20.55 -14.32
C THR A 72 -5.63 21.32 -14.94
N ALA A 73 -4.53 21.54 -14.19
CA ALA A 73 -3.35 22.27 -14.67
C ALA A 73 -2.36 21.40 -15.45
N ARG A 74 -2.52 20.07 -15.47
CA ARG A 74 -1.70 19.17 -16.29
C ARG A 74 -2.30 19.12 -17.71
N LEU A 75 -1.89 20.06 -18.58
CA LEU A 75 -2.13 20.01 -20.02
C LEU A 75 -1.38 18.80 -20.62
N PHE A 76 -2.13 17.94 -21.31
CA PHE A 76 -1.67 16.74 -22.01
C PHE A 76 -0.69 17.06 -23.15
#